data_AF-A0A2I0HYH9-F1
#
_entry.id   AF-A0A2I0HYH9-F1
#
_cell.length_a   1.000
_cell.length_b   1.000
_cell.length_c   1.000
_cell.angle_alpha   90.00
_cell.angle_beta   90.00
_cell.angle_gamma   90.00
#
_symmetry.space_group_name_H-M   'P 1'
#
loop_
_entity.id
_entity.type
_entity.pdbx_description
1 polymer ?
#
loop_
_entity_poly.entity_id
_entity_poly.type
_entity_poly.pdbx_seq_one_letter_code
_entity_poly.pdbx_strand_id
1 'polypeptide(L)'
;MEAGSSGFFAMAPPMFDGENYQAWVVKMAPYMEGNDLWEAVEQDYQVTPLPDNPTMNQIKYHKERTTRKAKAKSYMYVAVSQTIFTRIMKCDSVKDIWDFLKVEYEGDEKVRGMKALNLMKEFERQQMEELEIVKEYSNRLLEIANKVKILGFELNDERIV
;
A
#
# COMPACT_ATOMS: atom_id res chain seq x y z
N MET A 1 24.41 18.43 -29.07
CA MET A 1 24.18 17.09 -28.49
C MET A 1 23.25 17.29 -27.31
N GLU A 2 21.95 17.18 -27.54
CA GLU A 2 20.97 17.17 -26.47
C GLU A 2 20.97 15.77 -25.87
N ALA A 3 21.40 15.67 -24.61
CA ALA A 3 21.16 14.46 -23.83
C ALA A 3 19.66 14.41 -23.55
N GLY A 4 18.95 13.56 -24.28
CA GLY A 4 17.57 13.21 -23.97
C GLY A 4 17.50 12.78 -22.51
N SER A 5 16.76 13.54 -21.72
CA SER A 5 16.35 13.10 -20.39
C SER A 5 15.49 11.87 -20.62
N SER A 6 16.06 10.69 -20.40
CA SER A 6 15.35 9.44 -20.32
C SER A 6 14.31 9.60 -19.23
N GLY A 7 13.07 9.91 -19.63
CA GLY A 7 11.94 9.97 -18.73
C GLY A 7 11.88 8.64 -18.00
N PHE A 8 12.14 8.66 -16.70
CA PHE A 8 11.67 7.60 -15.82
C PHE A 8 10.18 7.47 -16.12
N PHE A 9 9.77 6.34 -16.71
CA PHE A 9 8.35 6.02 -16.79
C PHE A 9 7.84 6.06 -15.36
N ALA A 10 6.99 7.03 -15.05
CA ALA A 10 6.39 7.13 -13.74
C ALA A 10 5.69 5.80 -13.47
N MET A 11 6.17 5.05 -12.46
CA MET A 11 5.55 3.78 -12.12
C MET A 11 4.08 4.02 -11.80
N ALA A 12 3.20 3.18 -12.32
CA ALA A 12 1.80 3.27 -11.98
C ALA A 12 1.61 2.96 -10.48
N PRO A 13 0.66 3.61 -9.79
CA PRO A 13 0.29 3.23 -8.43
C PRO A 13 -0.12 1.75 -8.38
N PRO A 14 0.21 1.00 -7.31
CA PRO A 14 -0.27 -0.36 -7.14
C PRO A 14 -1.80 -0.38 -7.01
N MET A 15 -2.48 -1.15 -7.88
CA MET A 15 -3.93 -1.30 -7.85
C MET A 15 -4.38 -2.12 -6.63
N PHE A 16 -5.46 -1.68 -5.99
CA PHE A 16 -6.18 -2.38 -4.93
C PHE A 16 -7.59 -2.74 -5.39
N ASP A 17 -7.90 -4.02 -5.41
CA ASP A 17 -9.21 -4.55 -5.81
C ASP A 17 -10.11 -4.93 -4.63
N GLY A 18 -9.57 -4.87 -3.40
CA GLY A 18 -10.26 -5.26 -2.17
C GLY A 18 -9.64 -6.50 -1.53
N GLU A 19 -8.73 -7.18 -2.23
CA GLU A 19 -8.03 -8.35 -1.72
C GLU A 19 -6.62 -8.00 -1.24
N ASN A 20 -6.16 -8.76 -0.25
CA ASN A 20 -4.77 -8.72 0.22
C ASN A 20 -4.28 -7.30 0.62
N TYR A 21 -5.13 -6.57 1.34
CA TYR A 21 -4.88 -5.18 1.80
C TYR A 21 -3.47 -4.97 2.36
N GLN A 22 -2.96 -5.90 3.17
CA GLN A 22 -1.62 -5.81 3.75
C GLN A 22 -0.52 -5.75 2.68
N ALA A 23 -0.61 -6.59 1.65
CA ALA A 23 0.33 -6.57 0.53
C ALA A 23 0.21 -5.28 -0.28
N TRP A 24 -1.00 -4.72 -0.41
CA TRP A 24 -1.21 -3.43 -1.06
C TRP A 24 -0.59 -2.28 -0.25
N VAL A 25 -0.78 -2.23 1.07
CA VAL A 25 -0.18 -1.20 1.95
C VAL A 25 1.35 -1.21 1.85
N VAL A 26 1.97 -2.40 1.89
CA VAL A 26 3.44 -2.58 1.73
C VAL A 26 3.95 -2.00 0.40
N LYS A 27 3.14 -1.98 -0.66
CA LYS A 27 3.50 -1.38 -1.96
C LYS A 27 3.15 0.10 -2.04
N MET A 28 1.99 0.49 -1.53
CA MET A 28 1.44 1.83 -1.71
C MET A 28 2.13 2.88 -0.84
N ALA A 29 2.49 2.54 0.40
CA ALA A 29 3.20 3.46 1.29
C ALA A 29 4.54 3.92 0.71
N PRO A 30 5.48 3.04 0.33
CA PRO A 30 6.75 3.47 -0.28
C PRO A 30 6.55 4.10 -1.66
N TYR A 31 5.49 3.74 -2.40
CA TYR A 31 5.14 4.42 -3.66
C TYR A 31 4.80 5.90 -3.43
N MET A 32 4.01 6.21 -2.40
CA MET A 32 3.67 7.58 -2.02
C MET A 32 4.88 8.33 -1.48
N GLU A 33 5.73 7.67 -0.68
CA GLU A 33 6.96 8.25 -0.14
C GLU A 33 7.95 8.61 -1.24
N GLY A 34 8.23 7.68 -2.18
CA GLY A 34 9.10 7.94 -3.33
C GLY A 34 8.58 8.98 -4.32
N ASN A 35 7.33 9.44 -4.17
CA ASN A 35 6.73 10.51 -4.96
C ASN A 35 6.57 11.83 -4.17
N ASP A 36 7.11 11.93 -2.94
CA ASP A 36 6.98 13.05 -2.02
C ASP A 36 5.51 13.38 -1.65
N LEU A 37 4.68 12.35 -1.50
CA LEU A 37 3.23 12.48 -1.24
C LEU A 37 2.83 12.05 0.17
N TRP A 38 3.63 11.22 0.84
CA TRP A 38 3.28 10.61 2.13
C TRP A 38 2.93 11.61 3.22
N GLU A 39 3.61 12.75 3.26
CA GLU A 39 3.33 13.84 4.22
C GLU A 39 1.86 14.30 4.18
N ALA A 40 1.22 14.28 3.00
CA ALA A 40 -0.19 14.67 2.87
C ALA A 40 -1.15 13.63 3.48
N VAL A 41 -0.75 12.36 3.52
CA VAL A 41 -1.51 11.27 4.15
C VAL A 41 -1.32 11.31 5.67
N GLU A 42 -0.08 11.47 6.11
CA GLU A 42 0.27 11.39 7.53
C GLU A 42 -0.29 12.58 8.31
N GLN A 43 0.01 13.81 7.87
CA GLN A 43 -0.26 15.03 8.64
C GLN A 43 -1.65 15.61 8.40
N ASP A 44 -2.31 15.29 7.28
CA ASP A 44 -3.52 15.95 6.77
C ASP A 44 -3.58 17.46 7.04
N TYR A 45 -2.47 18.12 6.72
CA TYR A 45 -2.32 19.54 6.94
C TYR A 45 -3.36 20.34 6.18
N GLN A 46 -3.79 21.45 6.76
CA GLN A 46 -4.58 22.44 6.04
C GLN A 46 -3.66 23.34 5.22
N VAL A 47 -4.11 23.73 4.01
CA VAL A 47 -3.43 24.75 3.23
C VAL A 47 -4.06 26.09 3.56
N THR A 48 -3.37 26.88 4.37
CA THR A 48 -3.84 28.22 4.76
C THR A 48 -3.93 29.12 3.52
N PRO A 49 -5.00 29.93 3.38
CA PRO A 49 -5.09 30.93 2.32
C PRO A 49 -3.87 31.87 2.31
N LEU A 50 -3.50 32.32 1.12
CA LEU A 50 -2.45 33.34 0.99
C LEU A 50 -2.91 34.66 1.62
N PRO A 51 -2.00 35.41 2.29
CA PRO A 51 -2.30 36.77 2.75
C PRO A 51 -2.46 37.74 1.56
N ASP A 52 -3.00 38.94 1.79
CA ASP A 52 -3.29 39.93 0.74
C ASP A 52 -2.07 40.36 -0.08
N ASN A 53 -0.87 40.36 0.53
CA ASN A 53 0.38 40.68 -0.14
C ASN A 53 1.42 39.56 0.07
N PRO A 54 1.29 38.42 -0.63
CA PRO A 54 2.12 37.27 -0.40
C PRO A 54 3.49 37.43 -1.05
N THR A 55 4.54 36.97 -0.36
CA THR A 55 5.87 36.84 -0.95
C THR A 55 5.91 35.71 -1.99
N MET A 56 6.87 35.76 -2.91
CA MET A 56 7.07 34.68 -3.90
C MET A 56 7.27 33.30 -3.24
N ASN A 57 7.94 33.26 -2.09
CA ASN A 57 8.15 32.03 -1.32
C ASN A 57 6.82 31.48 -0.76
N GLN A 58 5.92 32.35 -0.27
CA GLN A 58 4.60 31.93 0.20
C GLN A 58 3.73 31.39 -0.93
N ILE A 59 3.76 32.04 -2.10
CA ILE A 59 3.03 31.55 -3.30
C ILE A 59 3.54 30.17 -3.71
N LYS A 60 4.87 30.01 -3.79
CA LYS A 60 5.49 28.73 -4.16
C LYS A 60 5.12 27.62 -3.17
N TYR A 61 5.25 27.88 -1.87
CA TYR A 61 4.92 26.92 -0.81
C TYR A 61 3.43 26.53 -0.83
N HIS A 62 2.53 27.51 -0.95
CA HIS A 62 1.09 27.25 -1.07
C HIS A 62 0.78 26.37 -2.29
N LYS A 63 1.34 26.71 -3.47
CA LYS A 63 1.14 25.91 -4.69
C LYS A 63 1.65 24.48 -4.52
N GLU A 64 2.84 24.31 -3.94
CA GLU A 64 3.45 23.01 -3.67
C GLU A 64 2.56 22.15 -2.77
N ARG A 65 2.10 22.69 -1.64
CA ARG A 65 1.23 22.00 -0.67
C ARG A 65 -0.12 21.62 -1.27
N THR A 66 -0.78 22.54 -1.98
CA THR A 66 -2.04 22.26 -2.68
C THR A 66 -1.88 21.18 -3.74
N THR A 67 -0.79 21.26 -4.52
CA THR A 67 -0.50 20.28 -5.58
C THR A 67 -0.21 18.91 -4.99
N ARG A 68 0.55 18.84 -3.89
CA ARG A 68 0.86 17.59 -3.18
C ARG A 68 -0.42 16.90 -2.70
N LYS A 69 -1.33 17.60 -2.02
CA LYS A 69 -2.63 17.01 -1.59
C LYS A 69 -3.45 16.52 -2.78
N ALA A 70 -3.59 17.31 -3.83
CA ALA A 70 -4.36 16.95 -5.02
C ALA A 70 -3.76 15.73 -5.75
N LYS A 71 -2.43 15.69 -5.91
CA LYS A 71 -1.70 14.59 -6.56
C LYS A 71 -1.82 13.30 -5.75
N ALA A 72 -1.64 13.36 -4.42
CA ALA A 72 -1.80 12.20 -3.54
C ALA A 72 -3.22 11.62 -3.63
N LYS A 73 -4.25 12.47 -3.60
CA LYS A 73 -5.66 12.06 -3.76
C LYS A 73 -5.92 11.42 -5.12
N SER A 74 -5.40 12.00 -6.20
CA SER A 74 -5.50 11.43 -7.54
C SER A 74 -4.86 10.05 -7.64
N TYR A 75 -3.70 9.84 -7.00
CA TYR A 75 -3.05 8.53 -6.99
C TYR A 75 -3.85 7.50 -6.22
N MET A 76 -4.46 7.85 -5.08
CA MET A 76 -5.36 6.95 -4.37
C MET A 76 -6.56 6.53 -5.22
N TYR A 77 -7.13 7.44 -6.04
CA TYR A 77 -8.25 7.10 -6.92
C TYR A 77 -7.87 6.15 -8.06
N VAL A 78 -6.67 6.30 -8.62
CA VAL A 78 -6.18 5.39 -9.67
C VAL A 78 -5.68 4.07 -9.09
N ALA A 79 -5.25 4.07 -7.84
CA ALA A 79 -4.75 2.90 -7.11
C ALA A 79 -5.85 1.97 -6.60
N VAL A 80 -7.13 2.21 -6.92
CA VAL A 80 -8.25 1.38 -6.44
C VAL A 80 -9.19 0.97 -7.58
N SER A 81 -9.86 -0.17 -7.43
CA SER A 81 -10.88 -0.62 -8.37
C SER A 81 -12.09 0.32 -8.38
N GLN A 82 -12.88 0.26 -9.45
CA GLN A 82 -14.08 1.09 -9.59
C GLN A 82 -15.06 0.93 -8.41
N THR A 83 -15.20 -0.28 -7.87
CA THR A 83 -16.05 -0.57 -6.72
C THR A 83 -15.57 0.11 -5.44
N ILE A 84 -14.25 0.21 -5.25
CA ILE A 84 -13.68 0.88 -4.09
C ILE A 84 -13.72 2.39 -4.28
N PHE A 85 -13.44 2.88 -5.50
CA PHE A 85 -13.54 4.29 -5.85
C PHE A 85 -14.91 4.89 -5.46
N THR A 86 -16.03 4.21 -5.79
CA THR A 86 -17.36 4.72 -5.45
C THR A 86 -17.61 4.84 -3.94
N ARG A 87 -16.87 4.07 -3.11
CA ARG A 87 -16.93 4.15 -1.66
C ARG A 87 -16.12 5.32 -1.11
N ILE A 88 -14.96 5.60 -1.70
CA ILE A 88 -14.02 6.64 -1.22
C ILE A 88 -14.18 8.01 -1.88
N MET A 89 -14.95 8.13 -2.97
CA MET A 89 -15.03 9.37 -3.76
C MET A 89 -15.59 10.59 -3.00
N LYS A 90 -16.26 10.35 -1.86
CA LYS A 90 -16.79 11.40 -0.98
C LYS A 90 -15.83 11.79 0.16
N CYS A 91 -14.70 11.11 0.31
CA CYS A 91 -13.69 11.47 1.30
C CYS A 91 -13.06 12.83 0.93
N ASP A 92 -12.84 13.69 1.92
CA ASP A 92 -12.41 15.08 1.69
C ASP A 92 -10.90 15.16 1.50
N SER A 93 -10.13 14.41 2.29
CA SER A 93 -8.67 14.38 2.23
C SER A 93 -8.13 13.03 1.74
N VAL A 94 -6.84 13.01 1.39
CA VAL A 94 -6.14 11.74 1.09
C VAL A 94 -5.98 10.87 2.35
N LYS A 95 -5.90 11.50 3.53
CA LYS A 95 -5.89 10.82 4.82
C LYS A 95 -7.21 10.12 5.09
N ASP A 96 -8.34 10.78 4.84
CA ASP A 96 -9.67 10.18 4.99
C ASP A 96 -9.83 8.94 4.12
N ILE A 97 -9.31 8.98 2.88
CA ILE A 97 -9.29 7.81 2.00
C ILE A 97 -8.44 6.70 2.61
N TRP A 98 -7.21 7.01 3.04
CA TRP A 98 -6.29 6.03 3.60
C TRP A 98 -6.86 5.36 4.85
N ASP A 99 -7.40 6.15 5.77
CA ASP A 99 -8.00 5.70 7.01
C ASP A 99 -9.29 4.90 6.75
N PHE A 100 -10.13 5.31 5.79
CA PHE A 100 -11.28 4.53 5.35
C PHE A 100 -10.87 3.14 4.85
N LEU A 101 -9.88 3.07 3.95
CA LEU A 101 -9.41 1.80 3.41
C LEU A 101 -8.81 0.91 4.51
N LYS A 102 -8.11 1.51 5.47
CA LYS A 102 -7.61 0.81 6.64
C LYS A 102 -8.76 0.20 7.45
N VAL A 103 -9.73 1.00 7.86
CA VAL A 103 -10.87 0.51 8.66
C VAL A 103 -11.66 -0.60 7.93
N GLU A 104 -11.91 -0.42 6.64
CA GLU A 104 -12.76 -1.34 5.87
C GLU A 104 -12.04 -2.65 5.50
N TYR A 105 -10.73 -2.61 5.19
CA TYR A 105 -10.02 -3.73 4.56
C TYR A 105 -8.87 -4.32 5.36
N GLU A 106 -8.40 -3.65 6.42
CA GLU A 106 -7.39 -4.22 7.31
C GLU A 106 -7.90 -5.51 7.97
N GLY A 107 -9.22 -5.54 8.24
CA GLY A 107 -9.90 -6.59 8.98
C GLY A 107 -9.57 -6.53 10.48
N ASP A 108 -10.45 -7.13 11.30
CA ASP A 108 -10.14 -7.32 12.72
C ASP A 108 -8.91 -8.25 12.85
N GLU A 109 -8.05 -7.93 13.81
CA GLU A 109 -6.91 -8.77 14.23
C GLU A 109 -7.32 -10.23 14.41
N LYS A 110 -8.52 -10.50 14.93
CA LYS A 110 -9.07 -11.87 15.04
C LYS A 110 -9.21 -12.58 13.70
N VAL A 111 -9.71 -11.89 12.68
CA VAL A 111 -9.89 -12.46 11.34
C VAL A 111 -8.53 -12.71 10.69
N ARG A 112 -7.57 -11.78 10.84
CA ARG A 112 -6.19 -11.98 10.39
C ARG A 112 -5.53 -13.16 11.10
N GLY A 113 -5.69 -13.26 12.42
CA GLY A 113 -5.18 -14.36 13.23
C GLY A 113 -5.78 -15.71 12.83
N MET A 114 -7.09 -15.77 12.54
CA MET A 114 -7.71 -17.01 12.06
C MET A 114 -7.22 -17.42 10.67
N LYS A 115 -7.01 -16.46 9.75
CA LYS A 115 -6.38 -16.73 8.44
C LYS A 115 -4.94 -17.22 8.60
N ALA A 116 -4.16 -16.59 9.47
CA ALA A 116 -2.79 -17.01 9.78
C ALA A 116 -2.77 -18.42 10.37
N LEU A 117 -3.64 -18.73 11.34
CA LEU A 117 -3.74 -20.06 11.94
C LEU A 117 -4.09 -21.14 10.90
N ASN A 118 -5.00 -20.85 9.97
CA ASN A 118 -5.34 -21.78 8.90
C ASN A 118 -4.14 -22.03 7.96
N LEU A 119 -3.38 -20.99 7.61
CA LEU A 119 -2.15 -21.12 6.83
C LEU A 119 -1.06 -21.89 7.58
N MET A 120 -0.92 -21.68 8.90
CA MET A 120 0.02 -22.45 9.73
C MET A 120 -0.35 -23.95 9.75
N LYS A 121 -1.63 -24.28 9.88
CA LYS A 121 -2.11 -25.67 9.77
C LYS A 121 -1.91 -26.25 8.38
N GLU A 122 -2.07 -25.43 7.34
CA GLU A 122 -1.79 -25.85 5.96
C GLU A 122 -0.30 -26.16 5.78
N PHE A 123 0.58 -25.29 6.30
CA PHE A 123 2.03 -25.48 6.31
C PHE A 123 2.42 -26.79 7.00
N GLU A 124 1.88 -27.05 8.20
CA GLU A 124 2.14 -28.29 8.96
C GLU A 124 1.64 -29.56 8.24
N ARG A 125 0.64 -29.44 7.37
CA ARG A 125 0.10 -30.56 6.58
C ARG A 125 0.82 -30.74 5.24
N GLN A 126 1.71 -29.84 4.85
CA GLN A 126 2.44 -29.99 3.59
C GLN A 126 3.31 -31.25 3.63
N GLN A 127 3.31 -31.96 2.51
CA GLN A 127 4.19 -33.09 2.25
C GLN A 127 4.67 -32.98 0.81
N MET A 128 5.94 -33.30 0.59
CA MET A 128 6.50 -33.33 -0.75
C MET A 128 5.84 -34.45 -1.54
N GLU A 129 5.42 -34.15 -2.77
CA GLU A 129 4.84 -35.16 -3.65
C GLU A 129 5.94 -36.08 -4.23
N GLU A 130 5.57 -37.29 -4.63
CA GLU A 130 6.52 -38.33 -5.07
C GLU A 130 7.40 -37.89 -6.25
N LEU A 131 6.89 -36.98 -7.09
CA LEU A 131 7.56 -36.46 -8.29
C LEU A 131 7.92 -34.96 -8.18
N GLU A 132 7.67 -34.34 -7.03
CA GLU A 132 7.99 -32.93 -6.81
C GLU A 132 9.48 -32.77 -6.48
N ILE A 133 10.14 -31.80 -7.12
CA ILE A 133 11.55 -31.53 -6.79
C ILE A 133 11.64 -30.65 -5.53
N VAL A 134 12.71 -30.84 -4.77
CA VAL A 134 12.94 -30.13 -3.49
C VAL A 134 12.75 -28.61 -3.60
N LYS A 135 13.16 -28.00 -4.72
CA LYS A 135 13.01 -26.56 -4.96
C LYS A 135 11.53 -26.13 -5.06
N GLU A 136 10.70 -26.92 -5.73
CA GLU A 136 9.26 -26.64 -5.88
C GLU A 136 8.55 -26.75 -4.52
N TYR A 137 8.86 -27.81 -3.78
CA TYR A 137 8.35 -27.99 -2.42
C TYR A 137 8.77 -26.84 -1.50
N SER A 138 10.05 -26.47 -1.53
CA SER A 138 10.59 -25.36 -0.73
C SER A 138 9.91 -24.02 -1.07
N ASN A 139 9.64 -23.78 -2.37
CA ASN A 139 8.93 -22.58 -2.80
C ASN A 139 7.48 -22.55 -2.27
N ARG A 140 6.76 -23.67 -2.26
CA ARG A 140 5.41 -23.76 -1.68
C ARG A 140 5.40 -23.45 -0.19
N LEU A 141 6.34 -24.03 0.56
CA LEU A 141 6.51 -23.73 1.98
C LEU A 141 6.77 -22.24 2.21
N LEU A 142 7.67 -21.66 1.42
CA LEU A 142 8.01 -20.24 1.49
C LEU A 142 6.82 -19.33 1.12
N GLU A 143 6.01 -19.72 0.15
CA GLU A 143 4.78 -18.99 -0.22
C GLU A 143 3.79 -18.95 0.94
N ILE A 144 3.57 -20.08 1.64
CA ILE A 144 2.69 -20.12 2.81
C ILE A 144 3.28 -19.26 3.93
N ALA A 145 4.58 -19.37 4.20
CA ALA A 145 5.26 -18.57 5.21
C ALA A 145 5.16 -17.06 4.94
N ASN A 146 5.35 -16.65 3.69
CA ASN A 146 5.21 -15.25 3.29
C ASN A 146 3.78 -14.74 3.44
N LYS A 147 2.76 -15.55 3.15
CA LYS A 147 1.35 -15.18 3.41
C LYS A 147 1.08 -14.95 4.89
N VAL A 148 1.64 -15.79 5.77
CA VAL A 148 1.55 -15.60 7.24
C VAL A 148 2.23 -14.30 7.66
N LYS A 149 3.42 -14.01 7.12
CA LYS A 149 4.17 -12.77 7.37
C LYS A 149 3.41 -11.52 6.93
N ILE A 150 2.78 -11.56 5.75
CA ILE A 150 1.94 -10.47 5.24
C ILE A 150 0.75 -10.19 6.17
N LEU A 151 0.24 -11.21 6.88
CA LEU A 151 -0.82 -11.02 7.88
C LEU A 151 -0.33 -10.45 9.22
N GLY A 152 0.98 -10.22 9.39
CA GLY A 152 1.59 -9.70 10.61
C GLY A 152 2.00 -10.76 11.63
N PHE A 153 2.10 -12.03 11.23
CA PHE A 153 2.49 -13.15 12.10
C PHE A 153 3.77 -13.80 11.60
N GLU A 154 4.56 -14.40 12.50
CA GLU A 154 5.80 -15.09 12.14
C GLU A 154 5.68 -16.60 12.33
N LEU A 155 6.31 -17.35 11.42
CA LEU A 155 6.61 -18.77 11.58
C LEU A 155 8.05 -18.88 12.08
N ASN A 156 8.30 -19.59 13.17
CA ASN A 156 9.67 -19.80 13.65
C ASN A 156 10.47 -20.60 12.62
N ASP A 157 11.69 -20.12 12.30
CA ASP A 157 12.57 -20.68 11.27
C ASP A 157 12.91 -22.17 11.49
N GLU A 158 12.90 -22.65 12.74
CA GLU A 158 13.11 -24.07 13.07
C GLU A 158 12.07 -25.02 12.45
N ARG A 159 10.93 -24.50 12.00
CA ARG A 159 9.89 -25.27 11.31
C ARG A 159 10.01 -25.25 9.79
N ILE A 160 10.93 -24.45 9.24
CA ILE A 160 11.09 -24.22 7.80
C ILE A 160 12.23 -25.09 7.21
N VAL A 161 13.06 -25.70 8.07
CA VAL A 161 14.26 -26.48 7.70
C VAL A 161 14.03 -27.98 7.75
#